data_AF-A0A7X0VU84-F1
#
_entry.id   AF-A0A7X0VU84-F1
#
_cell.length_a   1.000
_cell.length_b   1.000
_cell.length_c   1.000
_cell.angle_alpha   90.00
_cell.angle_beta   90.00
_cell.angle_gamma   90.00
#
_symmetry.space_group_name_H-M   'P 1'
#
loop_
_entity.id
_entity.type
_entity.pdbx_description
1 polymer ?
#
loop_
_entity_poly.entity_id
_entity_poly.type
_entity_poly.pdbx_seq_one_letter_code
_entity_poly.pdbx_strand_id
1 'polypeptide(L)'
;MLRAMFGEPPREWNEAEQETVGKIERFVRLMEDQGSGDRPGAVRCRKYAIWSEGLLRSMDELEQSCYAAKKYAGRIKAPSVDEMSAEQRRDYDRHVYFDKNAYIRIFSILDKLGMLLNEMLDLQTEKIKARFSFFTMLRRMRSRTDCAELSERMNALKEKHQGALNRLRRRRNMEIHHMNAELQDDLLHVLQPGAGAAHLENIGANMGDLDEGWEMVCRTLDLSFRELLKRGRISGGRG
;
A
#
# COMPACT_ATOMS: atom_id res chain seq x y z
N MET A 1 11.67 2.95 -12.22
CA MET A 1 13.11 3.00 -11.89
C MET A 1 13.73 1.61 -11.75
N LEU A 2 13.15 0.67 -10.99
CA LEU A 2 13.78 -0.64 -10.75
C LEU A 2 13.83 -1.58 -11.96
N ARG A 3 12.91 -1.46 -12.93
CA ARG A 3 12.94 -2.24 -14.18
C ARG A 3 14.21 -2.04 -15.01
N ALA A 4 14.79 -0.85 -14.96
CA ALA A 4 16.05 -0.55 -15.63
C ALA A 4 17.22 -1.40 -15.11
N MET A 5 17.20 -1.83 -13.84
CA MET A 5 18.19 -2.76 -13.28
C MET A 5 18.16 -4.14 -13.96
N PHE A 6 17.07 -4.46 -14.64
CA PHE A 6 16.87 -5.71 -15.38
C PHE A 6 16.93 -5.52 -16.90
N GLY A 7 17.31 -4.33 -17.38
CA GLY A 7 17.29 -3.99 -18.80
C GLY A 7 15.87 -3.89 -19.38
N GLU A 8 14.85 -3.75 -18.52
CA GLU A 8 13.46 -3.63 -18.94
C GLU A 8 13.01 -2.15 -18.99
N PRO A 9 12.10 -1.79 -19.91
CA PRO A 9 11.52 -0.45 -19.95
C PRO A 9 10.71 -0.15 -18.68
N PRO A 10 10.41 1.14 -18.39
CA PRO A 10 9.44 1.50 -17.36
C PRO A 10 8.12 0.78 -17.57
N ARG A 11 7.40 0.52 -16.47
CA ARG A 11 6.08 -0.11 -16.56
C ARG A 11 5.12 0.77 -17.35
N GLU A 12 4.31 0.12 -18.17
CA GLU A 12 3.04 0.67 -18.60
C GLU A 12 1.93 0.19 -17.65
N TRP A 13 1.18 1.13 -17.07
CA TRP A 13 0.02 0.82 -16.24
C TRP A 13 -1.00 0.01 -17.06
N ASN A 14 -1.64 -0.99 -16.45
CA ASN A 14 -2.78 -1.63 -17.11
C ASN A 14 -4.00 -0.69 -17.13
N GLU A 15 -5.05 -1.02 -17.88
CA GLU A 15 -6.23 -0.16 -18.04
C GLU A 15 -6.84 0.31 -16.71
N ALA A 16 -7.02 -0.60 -15.74
CA ALA A 16 -7.59 -0.27 -14.44
C ALA A 16 -6.67 0.63 -13.59
N GLU A 17 -5.36 0.38 -13.65
CA GLU A 17 -4.33 1.19 -12.99
C GLU A 17 -4.26 2.59 -13.62
N GLN A 18 -4.30 2.68 -14.96
CA GLN A 18 -4.35 3.94 -15.69
C GLN A 18 -5.60 4.74 -15.31
N GLU A 19 -6.76 4.08 -15.20
CA GLU A 19 -7.99 4.72 -14.78
C GLU A 19 -7.88 5.29 -13.36
N THR A 20 -7.14 4.61 -12.48
CA THR A 20 -6.89 5.04 -11.11
C THR A 20 -5.94 6.23 -11.08
N VAL A 21 -4.79 6.13 -11.75
CA VAL A 21 -3.80 7.21 -11.90
C VAL A 21 -4.47 8.47 -12.46
N GLY A 22 -5.25 8.33 -13.54
CA GLY A 22 -5.96 9.46 -14.15
C GLY A 22 -7.00 10.10 -13.23
N LYS A 23 -7.62 9.37 -12.28
CA LYS A 23 -8.48 9.99 -11.27
C LYS A 23 -7.68 10.81 -10.27
N ILE A 24 -6.53 10.30 -9.83
CA ILE A 24 -5.66 11.02 -8.89
C ILE A 24 -5.13 12.30 -9.55
N GLU A 25 -4.61 12.22 -10.78
CA GLU A 25 -4.12 13.38 -11.53
C GLU A 25 -5.20 14.44 -11.76
N ARG A 26 -6.43 14.02 -12.13
CA ARG A 26 -7.56 14.94 -12.25
C ARG A 26 -7.91 15.62 -10.92
N PHE A 27 -7.80 14.88 -9.81
CA PHE A 27 -8.05 15.46 -8.49
C PHE A 27 -6.95 16.44 -8.09
N VAL A 28 -5.69 16.13 -8.37
CA VAL A 28 -4.54 17.04 -8.16
C VAL A 28 -4.80 18.36 -8.90
N ARG A 29 -5.10 18.30 -10.21
CA ARG A 29 -5.40 19.51 -11.01
C ARG A 29 -6.57 20.31 -10.44
N LEU A 30 -7.66 19.63 -10.07
CA LEU A 30 -8.82 20.28 -9.45
C LEU A 30 -8.43 21.03 -8.16
N MET A 31 -7.57 20.44 -7.33
CA MET A 31 -7.10 21.06 -6.09
C MET A 31 -6.09 22.19 -6.34
N GLU A 32 -5.27 22.11 -7.38
CA GLU A 32 -4.37 23.20 -7.81
C GLU A 32 -5.17 24.41 -8.31
N ASP A 33 -6.18 24.18 -9.14
CA ASP A 33 -7.07 25.22 -9.66
C ASP A 33 -7.84 25.92 -8.52
N GLN A 34 -8.40 25.14 -7.59
CA GLN A 34 -9.08 25.68 -6.41
C GLN A 34 -8.10 26.34 -5.42
N GLY A 35 -6.85 25.85 -5.39
CA GLY A 35 -5.75 26.39 -4.61
C GLY A 35 -5.10 27.63 -5.21
N SER A 36 -5.53 28.07 -6.39
CA SER A 36 -5.00 29.27 -7.04
C SER A 36 -5.57 30.55 -6.41
N GLY A 37 -4.67 31.49 -6.10
CA GLY A 37 -4.96 32.75 -5.42
C GLY A 37 -5.08 32.62 -3.88
N ASP A 38 -5.60 33.68 -3.26
CA ASP A 38 -5.72 33.83 -1.79
C ASP A 38 -7.17 33.66 -1.27
N ARG A 39 -7.96 32.83 -1.96
CA ARG A 39 -9.32 32.52 -1.53
C ARG A 39 -9.33 31.74 -0.20
N PRO A 40 -10.36 31.91 0.66
CA PRO A 40 -10.54 31.06 1.83
C PRO A 40 -10.51 29.57 1.45
N GLY A 41 -9.59 28.81 2.05
CA GLY A 41 -9.40 27.39 1.74
C GLY A 41 -8.35 27.07 0.67
N ALA A 42 -7.75 28.05 -0.01
CA ALA A 42 -6.73 27.83 -1.04
C ALA A 42 -5.50 27.06 -0.52
N VAL A 43 -5.02 27.39 0.69
CA VAL A 43 -3.93 26.67 1.38
C VAL A 43 -4.27 25.18 1.55
N ARG A 44 -5.53 24.88 1.90
CA ARG A 44 -5.99 23.51 2.12
C ARG A 44 -6.04 22.72 0.81
N CYS A 45 -6.48 23.36 -0.28
CA CYS A 45 -6.47 22.75 -1.61
C CYS A 45 -5.04 22.44 -2.07
N ARG A 46 -4.09 23.39 -1.93
CA ARG A 46 -2.67 23.14 -2.23
C ARG A 46 -2.10 21.96 -1.44
N LYS A 47 -2.44 21.87 -0.15
CA LYS A 47 -2.07 20.72 0.70
C LYS A 47 -2.61 19.39 0.15
N TYR A 48 -3.87 19.35 -0.27
CA TYR A 48 -4.48 18.13 -0.83
C TYR A 48 -3.91 17.72 -2.19
N ALA A 49 -3.52 18.69 -3.03
CA ALA A 49 -2.79 18.41 -4.26
C ALA A 49 -1.46 17.71 -3.97
N ILE A 50 -0.65 18.28 -3.06
CA ILE A 50 0.65 17.72 -2.66
C ILE A 50 0.49 16.31 -2.07
N TRP A 51 -0.50 16.11 -1.20
CA TRP A 51 -0.76 14.80 -0.59
C TRP A 51 -1.16 13.75 -1.64
N SER A 52 -1.96 14.14 -2.62
CA SER A 52 -2.43 13.25 -3.69
C SER A 52 -1.31 12.91 -4.68
N GLU A 53 -0.44 13.87 -5.01
CA GLU A 53 0.77 13.61 -5.79
C GLU A 53 1.73 12.66 -5.05
N GLY A 54 1.88 12.85 -3.72
CA GLY A 54 2.62 11.92 -2.87
C GLY A 54 2.07 10.49 -2.91
N LEU A 55 0.75 10.32 -3.00
CA LEU A 55 0.12 9.01 -3.17
C LEU A 55 0.44 8.37 -4.53
N LEU A 56 0.46 9.15 -5.62
CA LEU A 56 0.89 8.66 -6.94
C LEU A 56 2.32 8.13 -6.92
N ARG A 57 3.24 8.93 -6.36
CA ARG A 57 4.65 8.52 -6.22
C ARG A 57 4.76 7.25 -5.38
N SER A 58 4.05 7.16 -4.26
CA SER A 58 4.06 5.96 -3.43
C SER A 58 3.45 4.74 -4.12
N MET A 59 2.46 4.91 -5.00
CA MET A 59 1.90 3.81 -5.80
C MET A 59 2.92 3.27 -6.81
N ASP A 60 3.67 4.13 -7.50
CA ASP A 60 4.80 3.71 -8.36
C ASP A 60 5.90 2.99 -7.56
N GLU A 61 6.28 3.52 -6.40
CA GLU A 61 7.27 2.88 -5.53
C GLU A 61 6.82 1.49 -5.04
N LEU A 62 5.53 1.32 -4.75
CA LEU A 62 4.97 0.02 -4.38
C LEU A 62 5.03 -0.95 -5.56
N GLU A 63 4.59 -0.54 -6.75
CA GLU A 63 4.66 -1.38 -7.95
C GLU A 63 6.08 -1.90 -8.18
N GLN A 64 7.05 -0.99 -8.13
CA GLN A 64 8.44 -1.31 -8.38
C GLN A 64 9.00 -2.28 -7.33
N SER A 65 8.61 -2.09 -6.07
CA SER A 65 8.99 -3.00 -4.97
C SER A 65 8.40 -4.39 -5.18
N CYS A 66 7.11 -4.50 -5.51
CA CYS A 66 6.47 -5.77 -5.85
C CYS A 66 7.13 -6.44 -7.06
N TYR A 67 7.43 -5.67 -8.11
CA TYR A 67 8.09 -6.16 -9.32
C TYR A 67 9.47 -6.74 -9.01
N ALA A 68 10.32 -5.99 -8.30
CA ALA A 68 11.68 -6.41 -7.99
C ALA A 68 11.68 -7.63 -7.06
N ALA A 69 10.82 -7.64 -6.03
CA ALA A 69 10.65 -8.78 -5.13
C ALA A 69 10.35 -10.06 -5.91
N LYS A 70 9.39 -10.01 -6.84
CA LYS A 70 9.01 -11.17 -7.67
C LYS A 70 10.09 -11.60 -8.65
N LYS A 71 10.80 -10.65 -9.26
CA LYS A 71 11.87 -10.97 -10.20
C LYS A 71 13.02 -11.72 -9.53
N TYR A 72 13.41 -11.30 -8.33
CA TYR A 72 14.43 -12.03 -7.55
C TYR A 72 13.87 -13.34 -6.98
N ALA A 73 12.62 -13.37 -6.53
CA ALA A 73 11.95 -14.62 -6.11
C ALA A 73 12.03 -15.71 -7.18
N GLY A 74 11.74 -15.36 -8.44
CA GLY A 74 11.75 -16.31 -9.56
C GLY A 74 13.12 -16.88 -9.92
N ARG A 75 14.22 -16.35 -9.35
CA ARG A 75 15.59 -16.86 -9.55
C ARG A 75 16.02 -17.85 -8.47
N ILE A 76 15.23 -17.97 -7.40
CA ILE A 76 15.50 -18.84 -6.27
C ILE A 76 14.85 -20.19 -6.55
N LYS A 77 15.66 -21.25 -6.58
CA LYS A 77 15.22 -22.62 -6.87
C LYS A 77 15.53 -23.61 -5.73
N ALA A 78 16.35 -23.18 -4.77
CA ALA A 78 16.76 -24.03 -3.66
C ALA A 78 15.56 -24.26 -2.72
N PRO A 79 15.40 -25.48 -2.15
CA PRO A 79 14.33 -25.77 -1.20
C PRO A 79 14.56 -25.14 0.19
N SER A 80 15.81 -24.85 0.54
CA SER A 80 16.22 -24.25 1.81
C SER A 80 17.31 -23.19 1.59
N VAL A 81 17.53 -22.35 2.60
CA VAL A 81 18.59 -21.32 2.59
C VAL A 81 19.99 -21.95 2.55
N ASP A 82 20.18 -23.09 3.21
CA ASP A 82 21.46 -23.80 3.27
C ASP A 82 21.85 -24.47 1.95
N GLU A 83 20.85 -24.78 1.11
CA GLU A 83 21.05 -25.36 -0.22
C GLU A 83 21.22 -24.31 -1.32
N MET A 84 21.18 -23.02 -0.98
CA MET A 84 21.37 -21.95 -1.96
C MET A 84 22.83 -21.85 -2.40
N SER A 85 23.06 -21.79 -3.70
CA SER A 85 24.33 -21.28 -4.24
C SER A 85 24.57 -19.83 -3.80
N ALA A 86 25.82 -19.38 -3.82
CA ALA A 86 26.16 -17.99 -3.47
C ALA A 86 25.41 -16.95 -4.34
N GLU A 87 25.07 -17.29 -5.59
CA GLU A 87 24.25 -16.44 -6.45
C GLU A 87 22.80 -16.39 -5.99
N GLN A 88 22.20 -17.56 -5.72
CA GLN A 88 20.84 -17.64 -5.21
C GLN A 88 20.69 -16.97 -3.86
N ARG A 89 21.71 -17.04 -3.00
CA ARG A 89 21.71 -16.35 -1.71
C ARG A 89 21.62 -14.83 -1.89
N ARG A 90 22.38 -14.27 -2.82
CA ARG A 90 22.30 -12.84 -3.15
C ARG A 90 20.93 -12.44 -3.72
N ASP A 91 20.34 -13.30 -4.55
CA ASP A 91 19.00 -13.06 -5.08
C ASP A 91 17.93 -13.19 -3.99
N TYR A 92 18.07 -14.12 -3.04
CA TYR A 92 17.23 -14.20 -1.86
C TYR A 92 17.32 -12.93 -1.00
N ASP A 93 18.52 -12.45 -0.68
CA ASP A 93 18.69 -11.23 0.11
C ASP A 93 18.03 -10.01 -0.57
N ARG A 94 18.14 -9.91 -1.90
CA ARG A 94 17.48 -8.85 -2.69
C ARG A 94 15.97 -9.02 -2.71
N HIS A 95 15.48 -10.25 -2.88
CA HIS A 95 14.06 -10.57 -2.79
C HIS A 95 13.48 -10.09 -1.46
N VAL A 96 14.10 -10.51 -0.34
CA VAL A 96 13.70 -10.12 1.02
C VAL A 96 13.71 -8.61 1.16
N TYR A 97 14.76 -7.92 0.70
CA TYR A 97 14.83 -6.45 0.74
C TYR A 97 13.63 -5.79 0.05
N PHE A 98 13.29 -6.19 -1.18
CA PHE A 98 12.19 -5.58 -1.93
C PHE A 98 10.81 -5.99 -1.40
N ASP A 99 10.65 -7.22 -0.92
CA ASP A 99 9.41 -7.69 -0.29
C ASP A 99 9.11 -6.89 0.99
N LYS A 100 10.13 -6.68 1.85
CA LYS A 100 10.05 -5.81 3.02
C LYS A 100 9.55 -4.42 2.68
N ASN A 101 10.17 -3.81 1.66
CA ASN A 101 9.76 -2.50 1.18
C ASN A 101 8.31 -2.52 0.65
N ALA A 102 7.91 -3.55 -0.09
CA ALA A 102 6.57 -3.65 -0.66
C ALA A 102 5.49 -3.69 0.44
N TYR A 103 5.60 -4.60 1.42
CA TYR A 103 4.55 -4.72 2.43
C TYR A 103 4.50 -3.51 3.38
N ILE A 104 5.62 -2.85 3.67
CA ILE A 104 5.63 -1.60 4.46
C ILE A 104 4.88 -0.51 3.67
N ARG A 105 5.15 -0.41 2.37
CA ARG A 105 4.55 0.59 1.48
C ARG A 105 3.04 0.41 1.33
N ILE A 106 2.53 -0.82 1.28
CA ILE A 106 1.08 -1.10 1.29
C ILE A 106 0.40 -0.37 2.44
N PHE A 107 0.87 -0.56 3.67
CA PHE A 107 0.25 0.09 4.83
C PHE A 107 0.51 1.60 4.88
N SER A 108 1.70 2.05 4.47
CA SER A 108 2.01 3.48 4.40
C SER A 108 1.07 4.22 3.44
N ILE A 109 0.79 3.66 2.26
CA ILE A 109 -0.14 4.24 1.29
C ILE A 109 -1.55 4.30 1.86
N LEU A 110 -2.03 3.19 2.43
CA LEU A 110 -3.35 3.15 3.04
C LEU A 110 -3.47 4.20 4.16
N ASP A 111 -2.48 4.34 5.02
CA ASP A 111 -2.51 5.31 6.12
C ASP A 111 -2.43 6.76 5.63
N LYS A 112 -1.61 7.06 4.60
CA LYS A 112 -1.57 8.38 3.93
C LYS A 112 -2.92 8.73 3.31
N LEU A 113 -3.54 7.78 2.61
CA LEU A 113 -4.88 7.93 2.05
C LEU A 113 -5.92 8.13 3.16
N GLY A 114 -5.77 7.39 4.27
CA GLY A 114 -6.60 7.53 5.46
C GLY A 114 -6.55 8.95 6.03
N MET A 115 -5.37 9.58 6.06
CA MET A 115 -5.21 10.97 6.49
C MET A 115 -5.89 11.95 5.52
N LEU A 116 -5.71 11.78 4.21
CA LEU A 116 -6.37 12.61 3.20
C LEU A 116 -7.90 12.53 3.32
N LEU A 117 -8.45 11.33 3.40
CA LEU A 117 -9.90 11.11 3.53
C LEU A 117 -10.44 11.63 4.86
N ASN A 118 -9.70 11.46 5.95
CA ASN A 118 -10.09 11.99 7.25
C ASN A 118 -10.30 13.51 7.21
N GLU A 119 -9.40 14.24 6.54
CA GLU A 119 -9.54 15.70 6.39
C GLU A 119 -10.61 16.09 5.36
N MET A 120 -10.62 15.45 4.19
CA MET A 120 -11.57 15.79 3.11
C MET A 120 -13.03 15.50 3.47
N LEU A 121 -13.27 14.50 4.31
CA LEU A 121 -14.61 14.07 4.72
C LEU A 121 -14.97 14.56 6.14
N ASP A 122 -14.09 15.34 6.78
CA ASP A 122 -14.23 15.83 8.15
C ASP A 122 -14.67 14.72 9.13
N LEU A 123 -13.93 13.61 9.12
CA LEU A 123 -14.25 12.42 9.94
C LEU A 123 -13.81 12.57 11.40
N GLN A 124 -12.80 13.43 11.62
CA GLN A 124 -12.21 13.75 12.93
C GLN A 124 -11.76 12.50 13.70
N THR A 125 -11.15 11.54 12.99
CA THR A 125 -10.72 10.25 13.56
C THR A 125 -9.66 10.44 14.65
N GLU A 126 -8.87 11.51 14.56
CA GLU A 126 -7.87 11.90 15.54
C GLU A 126 -8.45 12.17 16.94
N LYS A 127 -9.73 12.57 17.03
CA LYS A 127 -10.43 12.73 18.33
C LYS A 127 -10.63 11.41 19.06
N ILE A 128 -10.64 10.30 18.33
CA ILE A 128 -10.73 8.94 18.90
C ILE A 128 -9.33 8.41 19.18
N LYS A 129 -8.40 8.60 18.24
CA LYS A 129 -7.02 8.15 18.37
C LYS A 129 -6.09 9.07 17.57
N ALA A 130 -5.22 9.82 18.25
CA ALA A 130 -4.32 10.79 17.63
C ALA A 130 -3.47 10.19 16.48
N ARG A 131 -3.01 8.94 16.65
CA ARG A 131 -2.37 8.15 15.58
C ARG A 131 -3.27 7.00 15.16
N PHE A 132 -3.99 7.16 14.06
CA PHE A 132 -4.94 6.19 13.54
C PHE A 132 -4.45 5.53 12.25
N SER A 133 -4.91 4.30 12.00
CA SER A 133 -4.68 3.62 10.73
C SER A 133 -5.82 3.88 9.75
N PHE A 134 -5.62 3.57 8.47
CA PHE A 134 -6.68 3.52 7.47
C PHE A 134 -7.92 2.76 7.96
N PHE A 135 -7.72 1.60 8.60
CA PHE A 135 -8.82 0.77 9.09
C PHE A 135 -9.56 1.39 10.28
N THR A 136 -8.89 2.23 11.06
CA THR A 136 -9.54 3.03 12.11
C THR A 136 -10.42 4.11 11.50
N MET A 137 -9.93 4.81 10.47
CA MET A 137 -10.70 5.78 9.70
C MET A 137 -11.90 5.12 9.01
N LEU A 138 -11.72 3.96 8.36
CA LEU A 138 -12.80 3.23 7.71
C LEU A 138 -13.92 2.84 8.70
N ARG A 139 -13.55 2.46 9.94
CA ARG A 139 -14.53 2.21 11.00
C ARG A 139 -15.32 3.46 11.35
N ARG A 140 -14.66 4.62 11.41
CA ARG A 140 -15.32 5.92 11.67
C ARG A 140 -16.23 6.32 10.52
N MET A 141 -15.84 6.06 9.28
CA MET A 141 -16.64 6.36 8.10
C MET A 141 -17.98 5.60 8.08
N ARG A 142 -18.05 4.38 8.66
CA ARG A 142 -19.32 3.64 8.79
C ARG A 142 -20.38 4.34 9.63
N SER A 143 -20.00 5.20 10.58
CA SER A 143 -20.96 5.95 11.39
C SER A 143 -21.46 7.24 10.72
N ARG A 144 -21.06 7.50 9.47
CA ARG A 144 -21.39 8.72 8.71
C ARG A 144 -22.30 8.36 7.54
N THR A 145 -23.54 8.83 7.58
CA THR A 145 -24.56 8.56 6.56
C THR A 145 -24.17 9.11 5.19
N ASP A 146 -23.52 10.28 5.17
CA ASP A 146 -22.99 10.91 3.96
C ASP A 146 -21.83 10.14 3.32
N CYS A 147 -21.30 9.10 3.98
CA CYS A 147 -20.22 8.25 3.48
C CYS A 147 -20.64 6.77 3.35
N ALA A 148 -21.93 6.45 3.49
CA ALA A 148 -22.40 5.06 3.60
C ALA A 148 -21.98 4.18 2.40
N GLU A 149 -22.24 4.63 1.17
CA GLU A 149 -21.92 3.89 -0.06
C GLU A 149 -20.40 3.64 -0.21
N LEU A 150 -19.59 4.69 0.00
CA LEU A 150 -18.13 4.56 -0.06
C LEU A 150 -17.62 3.59 1.01
N SER A 151 -18.16 3.71 2.23
CA SER A 151 -17.79 2.87 3.35
C SER A 151 -18.14 1.41 3.13
N GLU A 152 -19.32 1.12 2.60
CA GLU A 152 -19.73 -0.25 2.27
C GLU A 152 -18.76 -0.89 1.28
N ARG A 153 -18.47 -0.21 0.15
CA ARG A 153 -17.55 -0.70 -0.87
C ARG A 153 -16.13 -0.91 -0.34
N MET A 154 -15.62 0.02 0.47
CA MET A 154 -14.30 -0.13 1.10
C MET A 154 -14.24 -1.27 2.12
N ASN A 155 -15.33 -1.52 2.85
CA ASN A 155 -15.39 -2.66 3.77
C ASN A 155 -15.43 -3.99 3.02
N ALA A 156 -16.19 -4.08 1.92
CA ALA A 156 -16.20 -5.27 1.07
C ALA A 156 -14.80 -5.59 0.52
N LEU A 157 -14.05 -4.57 0.06
CA LEU A 157 -12.65 -4.75 -0.35
C LEU A 157 -11.77 -5.22 0.81
N LYS A 158 -11.88 -4.57 1.97
CA LYS A 158 -11.13 -4.97 3.17
C LYS A 158 -11.40 -6.44 3.54
N GLU A 159 -12.64 -6.88 3.48
CA GLU A 159 -13.05 -8.25 3.81
C GLU A 159 -12.50 -9.25 2.80
N LYS A 160 -12.61 -8.95 1.49
CA LYS A 160 -12.00 -9.75 0.42
C LYS A 160 -10.51 -10.01 0.66
N HIS A 161 -9.75 -8.98 1.02
CA HIS A 161 -8.29 -9.05 1.16
C HIS A 161 -7.80 -9.29 2.60
N GLN A 162 -8.70 -9.57 3.55
CA GLN A 162 -8.39 -9.56 4.99
C GLN A 162 -7.32 -10.59 5.38
N GLY A 163 -7.37 -11.79 4.78
CA GLY A 163 -6.42 -12.86 5.07
C GLY A 163 -4.98 -12.46 4.76
N ALA A 164 -4.74 -12.03 3.52
CA ALA A 164 -3.43 -11.57 3.05
C ALA A 164 -2.95 -10.34 3.84
N LEU A 165 -3.79 -9.32 4.01
CA LEU A 165 -3.44 -8.12 4.78
C LEU A 165 -3.08 -8.43 6.24
N ASN A 166 -3.73 -9.40 6.86
CA ASN A 166 -3.38 -9.80 8.22
C ASN A 166 -2.01 -10.48 8.27
N ARG A 167 -1.67 -11.32 7.29
CA ARG A 167 -0.32 -11.91 7.16
C ARG A 167 0.74 -10.83 6.91
N LEU A 168 0.53 -9.96 5.94
CA LEU A 168 1.43 -8.82 5.67
C LEU A 168 1.60 -7.91 6.88
N ARG A 169 0.52 -7.62 7.63
CA ARG A 169 0.60 -6.80 8.85
C ARG A 169 1.43 -7.48 9.93
N ARG A 170 1.31 -8.81 10.09
CA ARG A 170 2.14 -9.57 11.04
C ARG A 170 3.61 -9.51 10.65
N ARG A 171 3.95 -9.76 9.36
CA ARG A 171 5.31 -9.64 8.82
C ARG A 171 5.89 -8.25 9.08
N ARG A 172 5.12 -7.20 8.74
CA ARG A 172 5.49 -5.81 9.03
C ARG A 172 5.72 -5.54 10.51
N ASN A 173 4.81 -5.97 11.39
CA ASN A 173 4.96 -5.74 12.82
C ASN A 173 6.19 -6.44 13.38
N MET A 174 6.52 -7.62 12.85
CA MET A 174 7.71 -8.36 13.22
C MET A 174 8.98 -7.63 12.80
N GLU A 175 9.03 -7.13 11.57
CA GLU A 175 10.14 -6.31 11.08
C GLU A 175 10.33 -5.01 11.87
N ILE A 176 9.23 -4.36 12.28
CA ILE A 176 9.28 -3.05 12.97
C ILE A 176 9.55 -3.20 14.48
N HIS A 177 9.04 -4.26 15.11
CA HIS A 177 9.01 -4.37 16.58
C HIS A 177 9.81 -5.56 17.14
N HIS A 178 10.23 -6.50 16.30
CA HIS A 178 10.93 -7.71 16.68
C HIS A 178 12.17 -7.93 15.81
N MET A 179 12.77 -9.12 15.90
CA MET A 179 13.81 -9.56 14.98
C MET A 179 13.22 -9.73 13.57
N ASN A 180 14.05 -9.59 12.54
CA ASN A 180 13.61 -9.66 11.15
C ASN A 180 12.66 -10.83 10.87
N ALA A 181 11.61 -10.60 10.08
CA ALA A 181 10.54 -11.58 9.91
C ALA A 181 11.02 -12.93 9.36
N GLU A 182 12.06 -12.93 8.53
CA GLU A 182 12.70 -14.12 7.98
C GLU A 182 13.50 -14.93 9.01
N LEU A 183 13.90 -14.33 10.13
CA LEU A 183 14.70 -14.98 11.18
C LEU A 183 13.83 -15.67 12.25
N GLN A 184 12.51 -15.61 12.13
CA GLN A 184 11.63 -16.24 13.12
C GLN A 184 11.66 -17.78 13.00
N ASP A 185 11.68 -18.29 11.77
CA ASP A 185 11.78 -19.73 11.53
C ASP A 185 13.17 -20.25 11.99
N ASP A 186 14.22 -19.46 11.77
CA ASP A 186 15.57 -19.74 12.30
C ASP A 186 15.60 -19.77 13.84
N LEU A 187 14.92 -18.84 14.50
CA LEU A 187 14.85 -18.80 15.97
C LEU A 187 14.06 -19.99 16.55
N LEU A 188 12.95 -20.38 15.91
CA LEU A 188 12.17 -21.55 16.32
C LEU A 188 12.99 -22.84 16.18
N HIS A 189 13.84 -22.93 15.16
CA HIS A 189 14.78 -24.03 14.97
C HIS A 189 15.87 -24.07 16.04
N VAL A 190 16.46 -22.93 16.41
CA VAL A 190 17.46 -22.85 17.51
C VAL A 190 16.84 -23.27 18.86
N LEU A 191 15.56 -22.96 19.08
CA LEU A 191 14.85 -23.30 20.32
C LEU A 191 14.32 -24.74 20.36
N GLN A 192 14.31 -25.47 19.23
CA GLN A 192 13.95 -26.89 19.16
C GLN A 192 14.98 -27.70 18.35
N PRO A 193 16.07 -28.18 18.98
CA PRO A 193 17.06 -29.00 18.30
C PRO A 193 16.44 -30.37 17.96
N GLY A 194 16.00 -30.54 16.72
CA GLY A 194 15.29 -31.74 16.24
C GLY A 194 14.22 -31.47 15.17
N ALA A 195 13.80 -30.22 14.99
CA ALA A 195 13.09 -29.80 13.77
C ALA A 195 14.13 -29.75 12.64
N GLY A 196 13.91 -30.45 11.53
CA GLY A 196 14.84 -30.46 10.39
C GLY A 196 15.15 -29.06 9.84
N ALA A 197 16.13 -28.98 8.93
CA ALA A 197 16.67 -27.75 8.33
C ALA A 197 15.65 -26.60 8.21
N ALA A 198 16.06 -25.38 8.57
CA ALA A 198 15.27 -24.16 8.45
C ALA A 198 14.62 -24.10 7.06
N HIS A 199 13.32 -24.37 7.02
CA HIS A 199 12.58 -24.45 5.77
C HIS A 199 12.50 -23.04 5.20
N LEU A 200 12.80 -22.88 3.91
CA LEU A 200 12.66 -21.59 3.25
C LEU A 200 11.21 -21.12 3.43
N GLU A 201 11.02 -19.85 3.81
CA GLU A 201 9.69 -19.26 3.85
C GLU A 201 8.94 -19.55 2.54
N ASN A 202 7.62 -19.72 2.58
CA ASN A 202 6.86 -19.97 1.36
C ASN A 202 6.81 -18.68 0.50
N ILE A 203 7.87 -18.45 -0.28
CA ILE A 203 8.05 -17.29 -1.15
C ILE A 203 6.84 -17.13 -2.08
N GLY A 204 6.33 -18.24 -2.62
CA GLY A 204 5.13 -18.21 -3.48
C GLY A 204 3.91 -17.64 -2.77
N ALA A 205 3.64 -18.11 -1.54
CA ALA A 205 2.53 -17.59 -0.73
C ALA A 205 2.75 -16.13 -0.33
N ASN A 206 3.98 -15.73 0.02
CA ASN A 206 4.32 -14.34 0.34
C ASN A 206 4.10 -13.41 -0.87
N MET A 207 4.46 -13.85 -2.08
CA MET A 207 4.22 -13.09 -3.30
C MET A 207 2.73 -13.00 -3.64
N GLY A 208 1.96 -14.06 -3.38
CA GLY A 208 0.50 -14.02 -3.48
C GLY A 208 -0.13 -13.01 -2.51
N ASP A 209 0.40 -12.91 -1.28
CA ASP A 209 -0.04 -11.90 -0.32
C ASP A 209 0.28 -10.47 -0.79
N LEU A 210 1.45 -10.24 -1.40
CA LEU A 210 1.78 -8.95 -2.00
C LEU A 210 0.85 -8.59 -3.15
N ASP A 211 0.43 -9.56 -3.97
CA ASP A 211 -0.54 -9.35 -5.05
C ASP A 211 -1.90 -8.89 -4.53
N GLU A 212 -2.41 -9.57 -3.50
CA GLU A 212 -3.63 -9.17 -2.81
C GLU A 212 -3.51 -7.77 -2.19
N GLY A 213 -2.34 -7.45 -1.64
CA GLY A 213 -2.03 -6.13 -1.10
C GLY A 213 -1.98 -5.03 -2.17
N TRP A 214 -1.37 -5.31 -3.33
CA TRP A 214 -1.34 -4.41 -4.49
C TRP A 214 -2.76 -4.13 -5.01
N GLU A 215 -3.55 -5.19 -5.21
CA GLU A 215 -4.93 -5.07 -5.69
C GLU A 215 -5.78 -4.24 -4.71
N MET A 216 -5.66 -4.50 -3.40
CA MET A 216 -6.35 -3.73 -2.37
C MET A 216 -6.00 -2.24 -2.46
N VAL A 217 -4.71 -1.89 -2.56
CA VAL A 217 -4.26 -0.49 -2.65
C VAL A 217 -4.84 0.18 -3.88
N CYS A 218 -4.71 -0.43 -5.06
CA CYS A 218 -5.21 0.14 -6.31
C CYS A 218 -6.72 0.38 -6.26
N ARG A 219 -7.51 -0.62 -5.85
CA ARG A 219 -8.97 -0.49 -5.78
C ARG A 219 -9.41 0.51 -4.72
N THR A 220 -8.71 0.60 -3.59
CA THR A 220 -9.03 1.57 -2.54
C THR A 220 -8.74 2.99 -3.00
N LEU A 221 -7.62 3.22 -3.70
CA LEU A 221 -7.30 4.51 -4.33
C LEU A 221 -8.36 4.88 -5.38
N ASP A 222 -8.72 3.95 -6.26
CA ASP A 222 -9.75 4.17 -7.28
C ASP A 222 -11.07 4.67 -6.67
N LEU A 223 -11.61 3.93 -5.70
CA LEU A 223 -12.86 4.28 -5.03
C LEU A 223 -12.77 5.64 -4.33
N SER A 224 -11.66 5.89 -3.66
CA SER A 224 -11.44 7.13 -2.92
C SER A 224 -11.43 8.33 -3.85
N PHE A 225 -10.61 8.31 -4.89
CA PHE A 225 -10.47 9.45 -5.80
C PHE A 225 -11.70 9.62 -6.70
N ARG A 226 -12.42 8.53 -7.01
CA ARG A 226 -13.75 8.62 -7.63
C ARG A 226 -14.71 9.42 -6.76
N GLU A 227 -14.76 9.12 -5.46
CA GLU A 227 -15.65 9.84 -4.53
C GLU A 227 -15.20 11.29 -4.31
N LEU A 228 -13.90 11.53 -4.13
CA LEU A 228 -13.35 12.88 -3.95
C LEU A 228 -13.59 13.78 -5.17
N LEU A 229 -13.48 13.25 -6.39
CA LEU A 229 -13.82 13.98 -7.60
C LEU A 229 -15.30 14.34 -7.68
N LYS A 230 -16.21 13.43 -7.28
CA LYS A 230 -17.65 13.72 -7.21
C LYS A 230 -17.92 14.88 -6.25
N ARG A 231 -17.32 14.86 -5.06
CA ARG A 231 -17.51 15.91 -4.03
C ARG A 231 -16.86 17.23 -4.41
N GLY A 232 -15.65 17.20 -4.96
CA GLY A 232 -14.89 18.40 -5.35
C GLY A 232 -15.59 19.22 -6.45
N ARG A 233 -16.39 18.58 -7.30
CA ARG A 233 -17.24 19.25 -8.29
C ARG A 233 -18.47 19.94 -7.69
N ILE A 234 -19.01 19.40 -6.58
CA ILE A 234 -20.21 19.94 -5.92
C ILE A 234 -19.86 21.20 -5.12
N SER A 235 -18.67 21.25 -4.50
CA SER A 235 -18.23 22.41 -3.71
C SER A 235 -17.80 23.63 -4.53
N GLY A 236 -17.48 23.45 -5.82
CA GLY A 236 -17.12 24.54 -6.74
C GLY A 236 -18.30 25.29 -7.35
N GLY A 237 -19.54 24.84 -7.11
CA GLY A 237 -20.77 25.46 -7.63
C GLY A 237 -21.56 26.28 -6.61
N ARG A 238 -21.01 26.48 -5.40
CA ARG A 238 -21.56 27.40 -4.38
C ARG A 238 -20.50 28.43 -4.01
N GLY A 239 -20.32 29.40 -4.88
CA GLY A 239 -19.55 30.61 -4.67
C GLY A 239 -20.27 31.75 -5.34
#